data_AF-A0AAW2PA33-F1
#
_entry.id   AF-A0AAW2PA33-F1
#
_cell.length_a   1.000
_cell.length_b   1.000
_cell.length_c   1.000
_cell.angle_alpha   90.00
_cell.angle_beta   90.00
_cell.angle_gamma   90.00
#
_symmetry.space_group_name_H-M   'P 1'
#
loop_
_entity.id
_entity.type
_entity.pdbx_description
1 polymer ?
#
loop_
_entity_poly.entity_id
_entity_poly.type
_entity_poly.pdbx_seq_one_letter_code
_entity_poly.pdbx_strand_id
1 'polypeptide(L)'
;MATTPTPIPAPLLHYLLIQLLLLPYQQHILTLAAPGGGKWNLLLSNIGVSAMHMQLVNTDRVILFDRTDFGPSNISLPNNQCRNDPNDLTLKVDCTAHSVEYDVASNSIRPLNVLTDVWCSSGSAMPDGSLMQTGGFNDGDRNVRVYKPCSDDSCDWQEFDVALRQKRWYATNHILPDGRQIIVGGRGQFSYEFYPKKAGADQSYNLPFLSQTNDPRIENNLYPFVFLNTDGNLFIFANNRAILFDYTNGVVVRKLPNNPRDLQGGANVTAEVLVCGGAPKGSFTSANNGNFVGALNTCGRIRISDPNPQWVMETMPSARVMGDMCCYQMEMYSSSTGHPQVLLGGI
;
A
#
# COMPACT_ATOMS: atom_id res chain seq x y z
N MET A 1 47.11 61.99 -1.38
CA MET A 1 46.58 61.97 -2.76
C MET A 1 45.34 61.11 -2.76
N ALA A 2 44.16 61.74 -2.79
CA ALA A 2 42.89 61.04 -2.88
C ALA A 2 42.52 60.90 -4.37
N THR A 3 42.36 59.67 -4.84
CA THR A 3 41.93 59.34 -6.20
C THR A 3 40.40 59.32 -6.25
N THR A 4 39.83 60.13 -7.13
CA THR A 4 38.39 60.17 -7.44
C THR A 4 37.96 58.94 -8.26
N PRO A 5 36.76 58.38 -8.03
CA PRO A 5 36.27 57.24 -8.80
C PRO A 5 35.81 57.67 -10.20
N THR A 6 36.14 56.87 -11.20
CA THR A 6 35.78 57.07 -12.61
C THR A 6 34.30 56.74 -12.86
N PRO A 7 33.58 57.50 -13.70
CA PRO A 7 32.18 57.24 -14.01
C PRO A 7 32.02 56.02 -14.93
N ILE A 8 31.03 55.18 -14.61
CA ILE A 8 30.65 53.99 -15.38
C ILE A 8 30.03 54.44 -16.73
N PRO A 9 30.43 53.85 -17.86
CA PRO A 9 29.89 54.23 -19.17
C PRO A 9 28.40 53.86 -19.31
N ALA A 10 27.61 54.79 -19.86
CA ALA A 10 26.14 54.71 -20.01
C ALA A 10 25.55 53.40 -20.59
N PRO A 11 26.17 52.68 -21.55
CA PRO A 11 25.58 51.43 -22.08
C PRO A 11 25.58 50.27 -21.07
N LEU A 12 26.47 50.28 -20.07
CA LEU A 12 26.48 49.28 -18.98
C LEU A 12 25.33 49.50 -18.00
N LEU A 13 24.92 50.76 -17.79
CA LEU A 13 23.80 51.11 -16.93
C LEU A 13 22.46 50.64 -17.54
N HIS A 14 22.30 50.74 -18.86
CA HIS A 14 21.11 50.28 -19.57
C HIS A 14 20.95 48.75 -19.54
N TYR A 15 22.06 48.00 -19.67
CA TYR A 15 22.02 46.54 -19.58
C TYR A 15 21.66 46.05 -18.17
N LEU A 16 22.19 46.70 -17.13
CA LEU A 16 21.83 46.43 -15.72
C LEU A 16 20.37 46.77 -15.42
N LEU A 17 19.84 47.86 -15.97
CA LEU A 17 18.43 48.25 -15.83
C LEU A 17 17.47 47.24 -16.50
N ILE A 18 17.82 46.70 -17.66
CA ILE A 18 17.00 45.67 -18.34
C ILE A 18 17.01 44.35 -17.55
N GLN A 19 18.14 43.96 -16.95
CA GLN A 19 18.18 42.78 -16.07
C GLN A 19 17.38 43.00 -14.76
N LEU A 20 17.41 44.21 -14.20
CA LEU A 20 16.60 44.59 -13.04
C LEU A 20 15.09 44.65 -13.34
N LEU A 21 14.70 44.96 -14.57
CA LEU A 21 13.28 44.97 -15.00
C LEU A 21 12.75 43.57 -15.37
N LEU A 22 13.62 42.59 -15.64
CA LEU A 22 13.25 41.19 -15.90
C LEU A 22 13.27 40.32 -14.62
N LEU A 23 13.92 40.78 -13.55
CA LEU A 23 13.94 40.11 -12.25
C LEU A 23 12.58 39.91 -11.56
N PRO A 24 11.52 40.73 -11.75
CA PRO A 24 10.20 40.45 -11.19
C PRO A 24 9.45 39.33 -11.92
N TYR A 25 9.87 38.96 -13.14
CA TYR A 25 9.20 37.94 -13.96
C TYR A 25 9.70 36.51 -13.70
N GLN A 26 10.72 36.31 -12.87
CA GLN A 26 11.23 34.98 -12.48
C GLN A 26 11.00 34.62 -11.01
N GLN A 27 10.27 35.43 -10.25
CA GLN A 27 9.89 35.08 -8.88
C GLN A 27 8.58 34.29 -8.87
N HIS A 28 8.75 32.97 -8.91
CA HIS A 28 7.93 31.95 -8.29
C HIS A 28 6.40 32.07 -8.45
N ILE A 29 5.86 31.21 -9.32
CA ILE A 29 4.58 30.56 -9.04
C ILE A 29 4.80 29.68 -7.80
N LEU A 30 4.85 30.32 -6.63
CA LEU A 30 4.50 29.67 -5.38
C LEU A 30 3.00 29.52 -5.45
N THR A 31 2.54 28.32 -5.83
CA THR A 31 1.20 27.89 -5.49
C THR A 31 1.02 28.16 -4.01
N LEU A 32 0.18 29.15 -3.69
CA LEU A 32 -0.29 29.40 -2.34
C LEU A 32 -0.93 28.10 -1.85
N ALA A 33 -0.18 27.29 -1.10
CA ALA A 33 -0.76 26.24 -0.29
C ALA A 33 -1.78 26.93 0.62
N ALA A 34 -3.04 26.50 0.54
CA ALA A 34 -4.11 27.06 1.33
C ALA A 34 -3.70 27.07 2.83
N PRO A 35 -3.98 28.15 3.57
CA PRO A 35 -3.65 28.25 4.98
C PRO A 35 -4.45 27.18 5.74
N GLY A 36 -3.75 26.12 6.18
CA GLY A 36 -4.34 24.87 6.70
C GLY A 36 -3.72 23.59 6.11
N GLY A 37 -2.84 23.71 5.12
CA GLY A 37 -2.13 22.56 4.52
C GLY A 37 -1.12 21.91 5.48
N GLY A 38 -1.07 20.58 5.50
CA GLY A 38 -0.03 19.83 6.20
C GLY A 38 1.38 20.21 5.74
N LYS A 39 2.38 19.94 6.58
CA LYS A 39 3.80 20.21 6.28
C LYS A 39 4.53 18.91 5.98
N TRP A 40 5.30 18.89 4.91
CA TRP A 40 6.27 17.84 4.64
C TRP A 40 7.59 18.16 5.33
N ASN A 41 8.15 17.19 6.07
CA ASN A 41 9.50 17.26 6.62
C ASN A 41 10.30 16.07 6.11
N LEU A 42 11.52 16.33 5.64
CA LEU A 42 12.46 15.26 5.34
C LEU A 42 12.99 14.69 6.67
N LEU A 43 12.76 13.40 6.89
CA LEU A 43 13.22 12.70 8.09
C LEU A 43 14.65 12.17 7.92
N LEU A 44 14.84 11.33 6.89
CA LEU A 44 16.12 10.80 6.45
C LEU A 44 16.25 10.93 4.93
N SER A 45 17.43 11.33 4.45
CA SER A 45 17.67 11.50 3.01
C SER A 45 17.77 10.17 2.27
N ASN A 46 18.14 9.09 2.98
CA ASN A 46 18.25 7.74 2.43
C ASN A 46 18.19 6.73 3.59
N ILE A 47 17.44 5.64 3.41
CA ILE A 47 17.33 4.53 4.37
C ILE A 47 17.99 3.23 3.88
N GLY A 48 18.58 3.25 2.69
CA GLY A 48 19.32 2.14 2.10
C GLY A 48 18.49 1.16 1.27
N VAL A 49 17.17 1.11 1.48
CA VAL A 49 16.21 0.23 0.79
C VAL A 49 15.07 1.02 0.17
N SER A 50 14.43 0.49 -0.87
CA SER A 50 13.15 1.03 -1.35
C SER A 50 12.01 0.51 -0.48
N ALA A 51 11.11 1.39 -0.05
CA ALA A 51 9.95 1.02 0.75
C ALA A 51 8.82 0.41 -0.11
N MET A 52 9.09 -0.70 -0.79
CA MET A 52 8.07 -1.42 -1.57
C MET A 52 6.91 -1.90 -0.68
N HIS A 53 7.25 -2.32 0.53
CA HIS A 53 6.30 -2.52 1.61
C HIS A 53 6.71 -1.70 2.83
N MET A 54 5.71 -1.18 3.55
CA MET A 54 5.93 -0.50 4.83
C MET A 54 4.78 -0.78 5.80
N GLN A 55 5.09 -0.93 7.08
CA GLN A 55 4.09 -1.11 8.14
C GLN A 55 4.55 -0.47 9.45
N LEU A 56 3.71 0.41 10.01
CA LEU A 56 3.85 0.86 11.40
C LEU A 56 3.44 -0.28 12.35
N VAL A 57 4.32 -0.66 13.28
CA VAL A 57 4.03 -1.62 14.34
C VAL A 57 3.71 -0.91 15.67
N ASN A 58 3.26 -1.66 16.67
CA ASN A 58 2.78 -1.14 17.95
C ASN A 58 3.85 -0.54 18.88
N THR A 59 5.09 -0.42 18.42
CA THR A 59 6.25 0.12 19.15
C THR A 59 6.73 1.46 18.58
N ASP A 60 5.91 2.16 17.79
CA ASP A 60 6.29 3.38 17.05
C ASP A 60 7.47 3.18 16.11
N ARG A 61 7.59 1.96 15.58
CA ARG A 61 8.58 1.60 14.57
C ARG A 61 7.91 1.27 13.26
N VAL A 62 8.57 1.61 12.16
CA VAL A 62 8.10 1.31 10.81
C VAL A 62 9.02 0.26 10.22
N ILE A 63 8.47 -0.88 9.82
CA ILE A 63 9.21 -1.92 9.11
C ILE A 63 9.08 -1.64 7.62
N LEU A 64 10.20 -1.44 6.94
CA LEU A 64 10.26 -1.19 5.49
C LEU A 64 11.08 -2.29 4.83
N PHE A 65 10.68 -2.73 3.64
CA PHE A 65 11.39 -3.78 2.93
C PHE A 65 11.17 -3.75 1.42
N ASP A 66 12.20 -4.21 0.72
CA ASP A 66 12.29 -4.34 -0.74
C ASP A 66 12.51 -5.81 -1.13
N ARG A 67 12.37 -6.08 -2.42
CA ARG A 67 12.73 -7.36 -3.04
C ARG A 67 14.23 -7.67 -2.90
N THR A 68 14.60 -8.95 -2.88
CA THR A 68 16.02 -9.37 -2.73
C THR A 68 16.71 -9.67 -4.06
N ASP A 69 15.95 -9.92 -5.12
CA ASP A 69 16.43 -10.45 -6.39
C ASP A 69 16.84 -9.35 -7.40
N PHE A 70 17.08 -8.11 -6.96
CA PHE A 70 17.43 -6.98 -7.83
C PHE A 70 18.89 -6.47 -7.68
N GLY A 71 19.69 -7.15 -6.86
CA GLY A 71 21.08 -6.78 -6.58
C GLY A 71 21.25 -6.18 -5.18
N PRO A 72 22.44 -5.61 -4.86
CA PRO A 72 22.74 -5.17 -3.51
C PRO A 72 21.99 -3.87 -3.16
N SER A 73 21.50 -3.80 -1.92
CA SER A 73 20.91 -2.58 -1.32
C SER A 73 22.00 -1.60 -0.85
N ASN A 74 21.63 -0.35 -0.59
CA ASN A 74 22.57 0.70 -0.17
C ASN A 74 22.75 0.77 1.36
N ILE A 75 22.62 -0.38 2.03
CA ILE A 75 22.81 -0.56 3.47
C ILE A 75 23.32 -1.97 3.76
N SER A 76 24.34 -2.11 4.60
CA SER A 76 24.94 -3.40 4.94
C SER A 76 24.27 -4.06 6.14
N LEU A 77 24.23 -5.38 6.15
CA LEU A 77 23.91 -6.15 7.36
C LEU A 77 25.02 -5.95 8.42
N PRO A 78 24.67 -5.97 9.72
CA PRO A 78 25.64 -5.78 10.79
C PRO A 78 26.60 -6.97 10.92
N ASN A 79 27.74 -6.76 11.60
CA ASN A 79 28.66 -7.83 12.01
C ASN A 79 29.21 -8.72 10.89
N ASN A 80 29.37 -8.19 9.67
CA ASN A 80 29.78 -8.94 8.48
C ASN A 80 28.86 -10.15 8.17
N GLN A 81 27.60 -10.08 8.61
CA GLN A 81 26.62 -11.09 8.25
C GLN A 81 26.26 -10.96 6.77
N CYS A 82 25.97 -12.09 6.15
CA CYS A 82 25.47 -12.15 4.79
C CYS A 82 24.28 -13.11 4.73
N ARG A 83 23.25 -12.71 3.99
CA ARG A 83 22.18 -13.57 3.53
C ARG A 83 22.77 -14.59 2.56
N ASN A 84 22.55 -15.87 2.83
CA ASN A 84 22.99 -16.98 1.99
C ASN A 84 21.76 -17.71 1.50
N ASP A 85 21.41 -17.50 0.23
CA ASP A 85 20.22 -18.06 -0.38
C ASP A 85 20.57 -18.67 -1.75
N PRO A 86 20.64 -20.00 -1.84
CA PRO A 86 20.91 -20.67 -3.11
C PRO A 86 19.79 -20.49 -4.14
N ASN A 87 18.60 -20.02 -3.75
CA ASN A 87 17.46 -19.83 -4.64
C ASN A 87 17.37 -18.41 -5.21
N ASP A 88 18.00 -17.41 -4.60
CA ASP A 88 17.98 -16.01 -5.08
C ASP A 88 18.45 -15.89 -6.53
N LEU A 89 17.71 -15.21 -7.39
CA LEU A 89 18.02 -15.20 -8.82
C LEU A 89 19.22 -14.32 -9.20
N THR A 90 19.68 -13.45 -8.31
CA THR A 90 20.69 -12.42 -8.61
C THR A 90 21.92 -12.55 -7.72
N LEU A 91 21.76 -12.56 -6.38
CA LEU A 91 22.86 -12.65 -5.41
C LEU A 91 22.65 -13.83 -4.45
N LYS A 92 23.38 -14.93 -4.69
CA LYS A 92 23.34 -16.12 -3.82
C LYS A 92 23.93 -15.89 -2.43
N VAL A 93 24.88 -14.95 -2.35
CA VAL A 93 25.48 -14.46 -1.11
C VAL A 93 25.43 -12.95 -1.17
N ASP A 94 24.72 -12.34 -0.22
CA ASP A 94 24.49 -10.90 -0.17
C ASP A 94 24.70 -10.38 1.25
N CYS A 95 25.58 -9.40 1.42
CA CYS A 95 25.90 -8.80 2.72
C CYS A 95 25.18 -7.46 2.93
N THR A 96 24.21 -7.14 2.08
CA THR A 96 23.35 -5.96 2.19
C THR A 96 21.98 -6.33 2.78
N ALA A 97 21.33 -5.36 3.41
CA ALA A 97 20.02 -5.55 4.01
C ALA A 97 18.92 -5.06 3.06
N HIS A 98 17.90 -5.90 2.86
CA HIS A 98 16.70 -5.59 2.05
C HIS A 98 15.47 -5.25 2.90
N SER A 99 15.65 -5.21 4.22
CA SER A 99 14.66 -4.74 5.17
C SER A 99 15.33 -3.85 6.20
N VAL A 100 14.61 -2.84 6.68
CA VAL A 100 15.03 -1.96 7.75
C VAL A 100 13.88 -1.72 8.72
N GLU A 101 14.23 -1.55 9.98
CA GLU A 101 13.36 -0.97 10.99
C GLU A 101 13.70 0.51 11.15
N TYR A 102 12.72 1.38 10.99
CA TYR A 102 12.84 2.80 11.26
C TYR A 102 12.21 3.13 12.62
N ASP A 103 12.98 3.69 13.53
CA ASP A 103 12.52 4.19 14.82
C ASP A 103 12.11 5.66 14.67
N VAL A 104 10.82 5.92 14.88
CA VAL A 104 10.23 7.26 14.70
C VAL A 104 10.73 8.24 15.76
N ALA A 105 10.96 7.78 16.99
CA ALA A 105 11.33 8.64 18.10
C ALA A 105 12.78 9.14 17.99
N SER A 106 13.70 8.24 17.64
CA SER A 106 15.12 8.59 17.46
C SER A 106 15.46 9.04 16.04
N ASN A 107 14.53 8.94 15.08
CA ASN A 107 14.76 9.20 13.67
C ASN A 107 15.98 8.42 13.12
N SER A 108 16.03 7.12 13.42
CA SER A 108 17.15 6.24 13.05
C SER A 108 16.66 4.96 12.39
N ILE A 109 17.56 4.29 11.68
CA ILE A 109 17.28 3.01 11.02
C ILE A 109 18.18 1.90 11.57
N ARG A 110 17.65 0.68 11.57
CA ARG A 110 18.36 -0.56 11.87
C ARG A 110 18.16 -1.55 10.72
N PRO A 111 19.23 -2.10 10.13
CA PRO A 111 19.11 -3.16 9.12
C PRO A 111 18.47 -4.42 9.72
N LEU A 112 17.61 -5.08 8.94
CA LEU A 112 16.99 -6.38 9.23
C LEU A 112 17.37 -7.40 8.16
N ASN A 113 17.51 -8.66 8.53
CA ASN A 113 17.82 -9.74 7.61
C ASN A 113 16.55 -10.47 7.18
N VAL A 114 16.06 -10.16 5.98
CA VAL A 114 15.03 -10.95 5.30
C VAL A 114 15.70 -11.92 4.33
N LEU A 115 15.43 -13.22 4.49
CA LEU A 115 16.06 -14.31 3.77
C LEU A 115 15.44 -14.53 2.39
N THR A 116 14.11 -14.66 2.31
CA THR A 116 13.42 -15.04 1.07
C THR A 116 12.70 -13.88 0.41
N ASP A 117 12.50 -13.93 -0.91
CA ASP A 117 12.02 -12.77 -1.68
C ASP A 117 10.56 -12.35 -1.36
N VAL A 118 10.41 -11.12 -0.87
CA VAL A 118 9.15 -10.48 -0.48
C VAL A 118 8.43 -9.76 -1.62
N TRP A 119 8.95 -9.80 -2.86
CA TRP A 119 8.38 -9.10 -4.00
C TRP A 119 6.92 -9.45 -4.25
N CYS A 120 6.05 -8.42 -4.29
CA CYS A 120 4.59 -8.50 -4.39
C CYS A 120 3.94 -9.48 -3.41
N SER A 121 4.47 -9.49 -2.20
CA SER A 121 3.85 -10.16 -1.08
C SER A 121 2.75 -9.31 -0.45
N SER A 122 2.20 -9.79 0.67
CA SER A 122 1.19 -9.06 1.45
C SER A 122 1.26 -9.46 2.91
N GLY A 123 0.69 -8.67 3.81
CA GLY A 123 0.76 -8.94 5.24
C GLY A 123 -0.24 -8.12 6.05
N SER A 124 -0.25 -8.33 7.36
CA SER A 124 -1.06 -7.56 8.31
C SER A 124 -0.39 -7.53 9.68
N ALA A 125 -0.64 -6.45 10.43
CA ALA A 125 -0.30 -6.39 11.84
C ALA A 125 -1.24 -7.31 12.64
N MET A 126 -0.65 -8.13 13.50
CA MET A 126 -1.33 -9.11 14.33
C MET A 126 -1.73 -8.51 15.68
N PRO A 127 -2.72 -9.09 16.40
CA PRO A 127 -3.15 -8.61 17.71
C PRO A 127 -2.05 -8.61 18.78
N ASP A 128 -1.01 -9.44 18.62
CA ASP A 128 0.14 -9.48 19.52
C ASP A 128 1.23 -8.45 19.20
N GLY A 129 0.98 -7.57 18.22
CA GLY A 129 1.91 -6.53 17.77
C GLY A 129 2.91 -6.99 16.72
N SER A 130 2.95 -8.29 16.39
CA SER A 130 3.82 -8.78 15.32
C SER A 130 3.32 -8.34 13.94
N LEU A 131 4.24 -8.18 12.99
CA LEU A 131 3.93 -8.09 11.57
C LEU A 131 4.06 -9.48 10.98
N MET A 132 2.97 -9.98 10.40
CA MET A 132 2.97 -11.25 9.67
C MET A 132 2.74 -10.99 8.20
N GLN A 133 3.76 -11.34 7.42
CA GLN A 133 3.85 -11.19 5.98
C GLN A 133 3.80 -12.58 5.34
N THR A 134 3.23 -12.68 4.15
CA THR A 134 2.99 -13.95 3.46
C THR A 134 3.20 -13.83 1.96
N GLY A 135 3.73 -14.91 1.37
CA GLY A 135 3.95 -15.00 -0.05
C GLY A 135 5.12 -14.14 -0.52
N GLY A 136 5.15 -13.85 -1.81
CA GLY A 136 6.29 -13.21 -2.47
C GLY A 136 6.61 -13.86 -3.81
N PHE A 137 7.83 -13.66 -4.28
CA PHE A 137 8.31 -14.19 -5.55
C PHE A 137 9.26 -15.38 -5.32
N ASN A 138 9.45 -16.21 -6.35
CA ASN A 138 10.40 -17.34 -6.32
C ASN A 138 10.24 -18.26 -5.09
N ASP A 139 11.24 -18.28 -4.21
CA ASP A 139 11.33 -19.03 -2.96
C ASP A 139 10.50 -18.42 -1.82
N GLY A 140 10.04 -17.18 -1.99
CA GLY A 140 9.10 -16.53 -1.09
C GLY A 140 7.63 -16.87 -1.35
N ASP A 141 7.29 -17.52 -2.47
CA ASP A 141 5.91 -17.62 -2.95
C ASP A 141 4.96 -18.40 -2.02
N ARG A 142 5.48 -19.22 -1.11
CA ARG A 142 4.73 -19.96 -0.10
C ARG A 142 5.21 -19.70 1.33
N ASN A 143 6.00 -18.66 1.53
CA ASN A 143 6.60 -18.38 2.82
C ASN A 143 5.68 -17.54 3.70
N VAL A 144 5.87 -17.69 5.00
CA VAL A 144 5.38 -16.76 6.00
C VAL A 144 6.57 -16.17 6.73
N ARG A 145 6.57 -14.85 6.92
CA ARG A 145 7.62 -14.12 7.63
C ARG A 145 6.97 -13.36 8.77
N VAL A 146 7.49 -13.54 9.98
CA VAL A 146 6.96 -12.91 11.19
C VAL A 146 8.05 -12.03 11.77
N TYR A 147 7.76 -10.73 11.84
CA TYR A 147 8.57 -9.78 12.59
C TYR A 147 7.88 -9.50 13.92
N LYS A 148 8.56 -9.81 15.02
CA LYS A 148 8.07 -9.51 16.37
C LYS A 148 8.93 -8.42 17.00
N PRO A 149 8.39 -7.21 17.25
CA PRO A 149 9.14 -6.15 17.88
C PRO A 149 9.71 -6.56 19.25
N CYS A 150 10.87 -6.01 19.58
CA CYS A 150 11.62 -6.23 20.81
C CYS A 150 12.15 -4.89 21.34
N SER A 151 12.53 -4.85 22.62
CA SER A 151 13.03 -3.63 23.26
C SER A 151 14.55 -3.46 23.22
N ASP A 152 15.29 -4.51 22.87
CA ASP A 152 16.75 -4.58 22.93
C ASP A 152 17.40 -4.65 21.53
N ASP A 153 16.63 -4.37 20.48
CA ASP A 153 17.05 -4.40 19.08
C ASP A 153 17.59 -5.76 18.58
N SER A 154 17.32 -6.85 19.31
CA SER A 154 17.77 -8.21 18.98
C SER A 154 16.85 -8.97 18.00
N CYS A 155 15.65 -8.45 17.76
CA CYS A 155 14.63 -9.05 16.93
C CYS A 155 14.91 -8.86 15.45
N ASP A 156 14.58 -9.90 14.70
CA ASP A 156 14.68 -9.96 13.24
C ASP A 156 13.51 -10.80 12.69
N TRP A 157 13.44 -10.94 11.37
CA TRP A 157 12.47 -11.78 10.70
C TRP A 157 12.62 -13.25 11.08
N GLN A 158 11.50 -13.89 11.39
CA GLN A 158 11.39 -15.34 11.51
C GLN A 158 10.64 -15.87 10.29
N GLU A 159 11.29 -16.73 9.50
CA GLU A 159 10.73 -17.23 8.25
C GLU A 159 10.35 -18.71 8.34
N PHE A 160 9.18 -19.02 7.81
CA PHE A 160 8.60 -20.35 7.76
C PHE A 160 8.40 -20.73 6.30
N ASP A 161 9.32 -21.58 5.82
CA ASP A 161 9.33 -22.10 4.45
C ASP A 161 8.14 -23.04 4.19
N VAL A 162 7.55 -22.94 3.00
CA VAL A 162 6.39 -23.71 2.53
C VAL A 162 5.22 -23.73 3.54
N ALA A 163 5.03 -22.62 4.25
CA ALA A 163 3.97 -22.45 5.23
C ALA A 163 2.57 -22.32 4.59
N LEU A 164 2.48 -21.83 3.35
CA LEU A 164 1.24 -21.67 2.58
C LEU A 164 0.94 -22.86 1.68
N ARG A 165 -0.34 -23.14 1.45
CA ARG A 165 -0.80 -24.23 0.57
C ARG A 165 -0.72 -23.83 -0.90
N GLN A 166 -0.99 -22.57 -1.22
CA GLN A 166 -0.89 -22.03 -2.57
C GLN A 166 0.20 -20.97 -2.66
N LYS A 167 0.74 -20.77 -3.86
CA LYS A 167 1.65 -19.67 -4.15
C LYS A 167 0.89 -18.35 -4.05
N ARG A 168 1.34 -17.41 -3.22
CA ARG A 168 0.68 -16.12 -2.97
C ARG A 168 1.57 -14.98 -3.45
N TRP A 169 1.45 -14.64 -4.72
CA TRP A 169 2.09 -13.45 -5.32
C TRP A 169 0.98 -12.50 -5.77
N TYR A 170 0.99 -11.23 -5.36
CA TYR A 170 -0.12 -10.28 -5.52
C TYR A 170 -1.44 -10.69 -4.80
N ALA A 171 -1.32 -11.35 -3.65
CA ALA A 171 -2.46 -11.68 -2.78
C ALA A 171 -2.77 -10.54 -1.79
N THR A 172 -3.89 -10.62 -1.09
CA THR A 172 -4.25 -9.68 -0.02
C THR A 172 -4.45 -10.41 1.30
N ASN A 173 -3.90 -9.85 2.38
CA ASN A 173 -4.10 -10.34 3.75
C ASN A 173 -5.09 -9.45 4.50
N HIS A 174 -5.88 -10.05 5.39
CA HIS A 174 -6.66 -9.31 6.36
C HIS A 174 -6.71 -10.06 7.69
N ILE A 175 -6.53 -9.34 8.80
CA ILE A 175 -6.67 -9.89 10.15
C ILE A 175 -8.12 -10.26 10.46
N LEU A 176 -8.33 -11.36 11.16
CA LEU A 176 -9.65 -11.87 11.57
C LEU A 176 -9.84 -11.79 13.10
N PRO A 177 -11.09 -11.80 13.61
CA PRO A 177 -11.37 -11.74 15.04
C PRO A 177 -10.80 -12.91 15.85
N ASP A 178 -10.52 -14.05 15.21
CA ASP A 178 -9.91 -15.21 15.87
C ASP A 178 -8.38 -15.14 15.95
N GLY A 179 -7.78 -14.01 15.57
CA GLY A 179 -6.33 -13.78 15.62
C GLY A 179 -5.55 -14.44 14.48
N ARG A 180 -6.21 -15.04 13.49
CA ARG A 180 -5.58 -15.48 12.24
C ARG A 180 -5.71 -14.41 11.15
N GLN A 181 -4.96 -14.56 10.08
CA GLN A 181 -5.15 -13.83 8.83
C GLN A 181 -5.88 -14.71 7.81
N ILE A 182 -6.73 -14.10 7.00
CA ILE A 182 -7.14 -14.66 5.71
C ILE A 182 -6.22 -14.13 4.62
N ILE A 183 -5.81 -15.00 3.70
CA ILE A 183 -4.98 -14.67 2.54
C ILE A 183 -5.80 -14.98 1.30
N VAL A 184 -6.16 -13.95 0.53
CA VAL A 184 -7.11 -14.04 -0.59
C VAL A 184 -6.41 -13.78 -1.91
N GLY A 185 -6.60 -14.71 -2.86
CA GLY A 185 -6.14 -14.55 -4.23
C GLY A 185 -4.63 -14.71 -4.41
N GLY A 186 -4.08 -13.94 -5.34
CA GLY A 186 -2.75 -14.10 -5.90
C GLY A 186 -2.80 -14.46 -7.38
N ARG A 187 -1.72 -14.21 -8.11
CA ARG A 187 -1.61 -14.42 -9.56
C ARG A 187 -1.92 -15.88 -9.90
N GLY A 188 -3.00 -16.09 -10.65
CA GLY A 188 -3.48 -17.43 -11.02
C GLY A 188 -4.13 -18.23 -9.87
N GLN A 189 -4.35 -17.62 -8.70
CA GLN A 189 -4.97 -18.27 -7.55
C GLN A 189 -6.40 -17.75 -7.33
N PHE A 190 -7.38 -18.63 -7.51
CA PHE A 190 -8.80 -18.33 -7.32
C PHE A 190 -9.32 -18.92 -6.00
N SER A 191 -8.55 -18.72 -4.94
CA SER A 191 -8.77 -19.34 -3.63
C SER A 191 -8.36 -18.42 -2.49
N TYR A 192 -8.74 -18.79 -1.27
CA TYR A 192 -8.23 -18.21 -0.03
C TYR A 192 -7.73 -19.30 0.91
N GLU A 193 -6.89 -18.93 1.88
CA GLU A 193 -6.48 -19.80 2.97
C GLU A 193 -6.24 -18.99 4.25
N PHE A 194 -6.09 -19.70 5.38
CA PHE A 194 -5.82 -19.08 6.67
C PHE A 194 -4.41 -19.37 7.16
N TYR A 195 -3.88 -18.42 7.93
CA TYR A 195 -2.63 -18.59 8.70
C TYR A 195 -2.69 -17.78 10.02
N PRO A 196 -2.19 -18.29 11.16
CA PRO A 196 -1.68 -19.64 11.40
C PRO A 196 -2.73 -20.73 11.13
N LYS A 197 -2.28 -21.90 10.69
CA LYS A 197 -3.18 -23.01 10.34
C LYS A 197 -3.66 -23.76 11.58
N LYS A 198 -4.95 -24.06 11.64
CA LYS A 198 -5.52 -25.04 12.57
C LYS A 198 -5.09 -26.44 12.14
N ALA A 199 -4.51 -27.20 13.07
CA ALA A 199 -3.98 -28.54 12.81
C ALA A 199 -5.05 -29.43 12.16
N GLY A 200 -4.71 -30.03 11.02
CA GLY A 200 -5.57 -30.97 10.27
C GLY A 200 -6.80 -30.36 9.58
N ALA A 201 -7.12 -29.08 9.78
CA ALA A 201 -8.36 -28.48 9.30
C ALA A 201 -8.16 -27.49 8.13
N ASP A 202 -7.11 -26.66 8.17
CA ASP A 202 -6.97 -25.56 7.23
C ASP A 202 -6.31 -26.00 5.90
N GLN A 203 -7.07 -25.85 4.82
CA GLN A 203 -6.63 -26.06 3.44
C GLN A 203 -6.71 -24.75 2.65
N SER A 204 -6.51 -24.83 1.33
CA SER A 204 -6.91 -23.78 0.41
C SER A 204 -8.37 -23.99 0.01
N TYR A 205 -9.18 -22.94 0.07
CA TYR A 205 -10.61 -22.97 -0.22
C TYR A 205 -10.89 -22.21 -1.50
N ASN A 206 -11.69 -22.79 -2.39
CA ASN A 206 -12.05 -22.14 -3.65
C ASN A 206 -12.91 -20.90 -3.41
N LEU A 207 -12.60 -19.83 -4.15
CA LEU A 207 -13.41 -18.62 -4.20
C LEU A 207 -13.71 -18.29 -5.67
N PRO A 208 -14.77 -18.88 -6.24
CA PRO A 208 -15.13 -18.67 -7.66
C PRO A 208 -15.34 -17.21 -8.04
N PHE A 209 -15.61 -16.33 -7.07
CA PHE A 209 -15.69 -14.89 -7.31
C PHE A 209 -14.43 -14.33 -7.99
N LEU A 210 -13.23 -14.79 -7.59
CA LEU A 210 -11.98 -14.30 -8.16
C LEU A 210 -11.81 -14.72 -9.62
N SER A 211 -12.22 -15.94 -9.99
CA SER A 211 -12.16 -16.35 -11.40
C SER A 211 -13.20 -15.63 -12.25
N GLN A 212 -14.38 -15.33 -11.69
CA GLN A 212 -15.44 -14.56 -12.36
C GLN A 212 -15.10 -13.08 -12.58
N THR A 213 -14.07 -12.55 -11.89
CA THR A 213 -13.59 -11.17 -12.04
C THR A 213 -12.25 -11.07 -12.76
N ASN A 214 -11.67 -12.20 -13.19
CA ASN A 214 -10.43 -12.24 -13.95
C ASN A 214 -10.72 -12.18 -15.46
N ASP A 215 -10.23 -11.16 -16.15
CA ASP A 215 -10.20 -11.15 -17.61
C ASP A 215 -8.94 -11.92 -18.10
N PRO A 216 -9.10 -12.96 -18.95
CA PRO A 216 -7.98 -13.78 -19.38
C PRO A 216 -6.83 -12.98 -20.00
N ARG A 217 -5.62 -13.17 -19.46
CA ARG A 217 -4.36 -12.53 -19.91
C ARG A 217 -4.24 -11.02 -19.60
N ILE A 218 -5.12 -10.47 -18.76
CA ILE A 218 -5.13 -9.04 -18.41
C ILE A 218 -4.65 -8.78 -16.98
N GLU A 219 -4.80 -9.74 -16.07
CA GLU A 219 -4.34 -9.65 -14.67
C GLU A 219 -4.95 -8.50 -13.86
N ASN A 220 -6.24 -8.26 -14.08
CA ASN A 220 -6.97 -7.13 -13.49
C ASN A 220 -7.69 -7.43 -12.17
N ASN A 221 -7.41 -8.57 -11.53
CA ASN A 221 -8.03 -8.98 -10.27
C ASN A 221 -6.99 -9.31 -9.17
N LEU A 222 -5.77 -8.81 -9.33
CA LEU A 222 -4.69 -8.85 -8.34
C LEU A 222 -4.98 -7.88 -7.18
N TYR A 223 -4.40 -8.12 -6.01
CA TYR A 223 -4.65 -7.33 -4.79
C TYR A 223 -6.14 -6.99 -4.56
N PRO A 224 -7.02 -8.00 -4.44
CA PRO A 224 -8.42 -7.73 -4.14
C PRO A 224 -8.53 -6.94 -2.83
N PHE A 225 -9.43 -5.97 -2.76
CA PHE A 225 -9.66 -5.24 -1.52
C PHE A 225 -10.48 -6.13 -0.59
N VAL A 226 -9.90 -6.52 0.53
CA VAL A 226 -10.52 -7.41 1.52
C VAL A 226 -10.63 -6.63 2.81
N PHE A 227 -11.84 -6.47 3.33
CA PHE A 227 -12.07 -5.76 4.59
C PHE A 227 -13.10 -6.49 5.44
N LEU A 228 -12.81 -6.65 6.73
CA LEU A 228 -13.78 -7.16 7.68
C LEU A 228 -14.84 -6.10 7.98
N ASN A 229 -16.10 -6.47 7.75
CA ASN A 229 -17.25 -5.64 8.06
C ASN A 229 -17.74 -5.89 9.50
N THR A 230 -18.49 -4.92 10.01
CA THR A 230 -19.08 -4.92 11.36
C THR A 230 -20.05 -6.08 11.64
N ASP A 231 -20.61 -6.71 10.60
CA ASP A 231 -21.46 -7.90 10.70
C ASP A 231 -20.68 -9.23 10.74
N GLY A 232 -19.34 -9.15 10.70
CA GLY A 232 -18.46 -10.31 10.68
C GLY A 232 -18.20 -10.90 9.30
N ASN A 233 -18.83 -10.39 8.23
CA ASN A 233 -18.54 -10.80 6.86
C ASN A 233 -17.37 -10.00 6.27
N LEU A 234 -16.72 -10.52 5.22
CA LEU A 234 -15.71 -9.79 4.46
C LEU A 234 -16.36 -9.06 3.28
N PHE A 235 -16.13 -7.76 3.17
CA PHE A 235 -16.24 -7.08 1.89
C PHE A 235 -15.05 -7.47 1.02
N ILE A 236 -15.32 -7.99 -0.18
CA ILE A 236 -14.28 -8.28 -1.18
C ILE A 236 -14.61 -7.56 -2.47
N PHE A 237 -13.73 -6.65 -2.90
CA PHE A 237 -13.78 -6.01 -4.22
C PHE A 237 -12.62 -6.50 -5.08
N ALA A 238 -12.92 -6.96 -6.28
CA ALA A 238 -11.91 -7.40 -7.25
C ALA A 238 -12.32 -6.96 -8.66
N ASN A 239 -11.38 -6.36 -9.39
CA ASN A 239 -11.60 -5.76 -10.71
C ASN A 239 -12.69 -4.68 -10.67
N ASN A 240 -13.95 -5.06 -10.94
CA ASN A 240 -15.09 -4.16 -11.06
C ASN A 240 -16.34 -4.68 -10.33
N ARG A 241 -16.19 -5.65 -9.44
CA ARG A 241 -17.31 -6.28 -8.72
C ARG A 241 -16.97 -6.38 -7.24
N ALA A 242 -18.01 -6.39 -6.42
CA ALA A 242 -17.87 -6.62 -4.99
C ALA A 242 -18.89 -7.61 -4.44
N ILE A 243 -18.51 -8.26 -3.34
CA ILE A 243 -19.33 -9.21 -2.58
C ILE A 243 -19.21 -8.96 -1.07
N LEU A 244 -20.23 -9.38 -0.32
CA LEU A 244 -20.10 -9.74 1.09
C LEU A 244 -19.94 -11.25 1.19
N PHE A 245 -18.89 -11.68 1.87
CA PHE A 245 -18.44 -13.05 1.93
C PHE A 245 -18.38 -13.54 3.38
N ASP A 246 -19.14 -14.58 3.68
CA ASP A 246 -19.01 -15.34 4.93
C ASP A 246 -17.85 -16.31 4.75
N TYR A 247 -16.68 -15.92 5.26
CA TYR A 247 -15.46 -16.72 5.18
C TYR A 247 -15.45 -17.93 6.14
N THR A 248 -16.37 -17.96 7.11
CA THR A 248 -16.49 -19.09 8.05
C THR A 248 -17.17 -20.27 7.35
N ASN A 249 -18.25 -19.99 6.62
CA ASN A 249 -19.01 -21.00 5.88
C ASN A 249 -18.60 -21.12 4.41
N GLY A 250 -17.79 -20.19 3.91
CA GLY A 250 -17.32 -20.17 2.52
C GLY A 250 -18.39 -19.77 1.51
N VAL A 251 -19.34 -18.90 1.90
CA VAL A 251 -20.52 -18.55 1.11
C VAL A 251 -20.55 -17.05 0.78
N VAL A 252 -20.89 -16.73 -0.46
CA VAL A 252 -21.20 -15.36 -0.86
C VAL A 252 -22.61 -15.01 -0.36
N VAL A 253 -22.69 -14.21 0.70
CA VAL A 253 -23.96 -13.80 1.31
C VAL A 253 -24.68 -12.80 0.42
N ARG A 254 -23.93 -11.89 -0.21
CA ARG A 254 -24.51 -10.87 -1.08
C ARG A 254 -23.56 -10.45 -2.19
N LYS A 255 -24.10 -10.22 -3.38
CA LYS A 255 -23.41 -9.53 -4.48
C LYS A 255 -23.81 -8.06 -4.46
N LEU A 256 -22.85 -7.16 -4.49
CA LEU A 256 -23.10 -5.72 -4.55
C LEU A 256 -23.29 -5.28 -6.02
N PRO A 257 -24.03 -4.19 -6.28
CA PRO A 257 -24.24 -3.71 -7.64
C PRO A 257 -22.92 -3.29 -8.29
N ASN A 258 -22.85 -3.41 -9.62
CA ASN A 258 -21.68 -3.01 -10.40
C ASN A 258 -21.75 -1.57 -10.89
N ASN A 259 -22.93 -0.94 -10.88
CA ASN A 259 -23.16 0.38 -11.47
C ASN A 259 -23.59 1.39 -10.40
N PRO A 260 -23.06 2.63 -10.46
CA PRO A 260 -23.50 3.71 -9.61
C PRO A 260 -24.86 4.29 -9.98
N ARG A 261 -25.54 4.84 -8.98
CA ARG A 261 -26.77 5.65 -9.09
C ARG A 261 -26.69 6.82 -8.11
N ASP A 262 -27.24 7.96 -8.49
CA ASP A 262 -27.48 9.08 -7.57
C ASP A 262 -28.58 8.71 -6.57
N LEU A 263 -28.23 8.48 -5.30
CA LEU A 263 -29.21 8.27 -4.23
C LEU A 263 -28.77 8.90 -2.89
N GLN A 264 -29.77 9.44 -2.17
CA GLN A 264 -29.66 10.12 -0.88
C GLN A 264 -29.71 9.12 0.28
N GLY A 265 -28.84 9.28 1.27
CA GLY A 265 -28.54 8.27 2.30
C GLY A 265 -29.36 8.38 3.60
N GLY A 266 -29.62 7.23 4.23
CA GLY A 266 -30.20 7.08 5.58
C GLY A 266 -29.15 7.11 6.71
N ALA A 267 -29.61 7.30 7.95
CA ALA A 267 -28.82 7.76 9.10
C ALA A 267 -28.73 6.72 10.24
N ASN A 268 -28.07 5.58 10.02
CA ASN A 268 -27.66 4.70 11.11
C ASN A 268 -26.24 4.19 10.86
N VAL A 269 -25.47 3.92 11.91
CA VAL A 269 -24.01 3.61 11.85
C VAL A 269 -23.67 2.72 10.64
N THR A 270 -23.17 3.35 9.59
CA THR A 270 -22.97 2.73 8.28
C THR A 270 -21.50 2.41 8.10
N ALA A 271 -21.15 1.13 7.89
CA ALA A 271 -19.87 0.79 7.30
C ALA A 271 -19.91 1.25 5.83
N GLU A 272 -18.94 2.07 5.45
CA GLU A 272 -18.85 2.67 4.14
C GLU A 272 -17.50 2.32 3.50
N VAL A 273 -17.51 1.99 2.22
CA VAL A 273 -16.31 1.70 1.46
C VAL A 273 -16.11 2.77 0.41
N LEU A 274 -14.89 3.27 0.30
CA LEU A 274 -14.48 4.22 -0.71
C LEU A 274 -13.43 3.57 -1.62
N VAL A 275 -13.67 3.60 -2.93
CA VAL A 275 -12.78 3.05 -3.96
C VAL A 275 -12.45 4.13 -4.98
N CYS A 276 -11.19 4.56 -5.02
CA CYS A 276 -10.77 5.74 -5.78
C CYS A 276 -9.68 5.42 -6.82
N GLY A 277 -9.75 6.09 -7.98
CA GLY A 277 -8.67 6.09 -8.96
C GLY A 277 -8.64 4.85 -9.85
N GLY A 278 -7.43 4.42 -10.20
CA GLY A 278 -7.18 3.28 -11.08
C GLY A 278 -7.02 3.65 -12.54
N ALA A 279 -6.95 2.61 -13.38
CA ALA A 279 -6.77 2.76 -14.82
C ALA A 279 -8.03 2.32 -15.59
N PRO A 280 -8.38 2.97 -16.72
CA PRO A 280 -9.45 2.50 -17.60
C PRO A 280 -9.29 1.02 -18.01
N LYS A 281 -10.38 0.32 -18.28
CA LYS A 281 -10.32 -1.05 -18.81
C LYS A 281 -9.51 -1.08 -20.11
N GLY A 282 -8.59 -2.04 -20.23
CA GLY A 282 -7.70 -2.18 -21.40
C GLY A 282 -6.37 -1.42 -21.28
N SER A 283 -6.14 -0.66 -20.21
CA SER A 283 -4.90 0.09 -20.01
C SER A 283 -3.65 -0.79 -20.03
N PHE A 284 -3.71 -1.99 -19.44
CA PHE A 284 -2.61 -2.97 -19.48
C PHE A 284 -2.19 -3.32 -20.91
N THR A 285 -3.16 -3.69 -21.75
CA THR A 285 -2.91 -4.01 -23.17
C THR A 285 -2.44 -2.79 -23.94
N SER A 286 -3.01 -1.61 -23.67
CA SER A 286 -2.60 -0.35 -24.29
C SER A 286 -1.13 -0.03 -23.98
N ALA A 287 -0.73 -0.16 -22.71
CA ALA A 287 0.62 0.11 -22.24
C ALA A 287 1.66 -0.86 -22.86
N ASN A 288 1.32 -2.14 -22.99
CA ASN A 288 2.17 -3.12 -23.68
C ASN A 288 2.38 -2.79 -25.18
N ASN A 289 1.47 -2.02 -25.78
CA ASN A 289 1.60 -1.51 -27.15
C ASN A 289 2.21 -0.09 -27.20
N GLY A 290 2.76 0.42 -26.10
CA GLY A 290 3.37 1.75 -26.02
C GLY A 290 2.38 2.91 -25.91
N ASN A 291 1.08 2.64 -25.71
CA ASN A 291 0.04 3.66 -25.58
C ASN A 291 -0.43 3.81 -24.12
N PHE A 292 0.06 4.84 -23.45
CA PHE A 292 -0.24 5.12 -22.04
C PHE A 292 -1.47 6.01 -21.91
N VAL A 293 -2.55 5.46 -21.35
CA VAL A 293 -3.81 6.18 -21.13
C VAL A 293 -3.83 6.84 -19.76
N GLY A 294 -4.54 7.97 -19.66
CA GLY A 294 -4.70 8.68 -18.39
C GLY A 294 -5.42 7.84 -17.34
N ALA A 295 -5.01 7.98 -16.08
CA ALA A 295 -5.68 7.36 -14.95
C ALA A 295 -7.09 7.94 -14.72
N LEU A 296 -7.89 7.24 -13.92
CA LEU A 296 -9.22 7.68 -13.52
C LEU A 296 -9.11 8.70 -12.38
N ASN A 297 -9.98 9.70 -12.41
CA ASN A 297 -10.22 10.63 -11.30
C ASN A 297 -11.55 10.36 -10.60
N THR A 298 -12.18 9.23 -10.85
CA THR A 298 -13.45 8.85 -10.22
C THR A 298 -13.21 8.20 -8.87
N CYS A 299 -14.10 8.45 -7.92
CA CYS A 299 -14.15 7.70 -6.67
C CYS A 299 -15.57 7.24 -6.35
N GLY A 300 -15.73 5.95 -6.09
CA GLY A 300 -17.01 5.33 -5.73
C GLY A 300 -17.11 5.14 -4.22
N ARG A 301 -18.23 5.57 -3.65
CA ARG A 301 -18.61 5.35 -2.26
C ARG A 301 -19.78 4.39 -2.20
N ILE A 302 -19.74 3.41 -1.29
CA ILE A 302 -20.87 2.49 -1.07
C ILE A 302 -21.06 2.20 0.42
N ARG A 303 -22.31 2.30 0.87
CA ARG A 303 -22.71 1.90 2.22
C ARG A 303 -23.06 0.43 2.23
N ILE A 304 -22.15 -0.40 2.69
CA ILE A 304 -22.31 -1.85 2.63
C ILE A 304 -23.28 -2.37 3.71
N SER A 305 -23.61 -1.57 4.72
CA SER A 305 -24.62 -1.94 5.72
C SER A 305 -26.07 -1.72 5.23
N ASP A 306 -26.28 -1.02 4.12
CA ASP A 306 -27.62 -0.70 3.64
C ASP A 306 -28.34 -1.97 3.13
N PRO A 307 -29.67 -2.11 3.34
CA PRO A 307 -30.45 -3.21 2.77
C PRO A 307 -30.37 -3.27 1.24
N ASN A 308 -30.30 -2.09 0.60
CA ASN A 308 -30.12 -1.92 -0.83
C ASN A 308 -28.91 -1.01 -1.10
N PRO A 309 -27.67 -1.55 -1.02
CA PRO A 309 -26.45 -0.77 -1.12
C PRO A 309 -26.24 -0.27 -2.55
N GLN A 310 -25.80 0.97 -2.71
CA GLN A 310 -25.63 1.63 -4.02
C GLN A 310 -24.32 2.41 -4.07
N TRP A 311 -23.69 2.45 -5.25
CA TRP A 311 -22.49 3.26 -5.46
C TRP A 311 -22.88 4.71 -5.77
N VAL A 312 -22.28 5.64 -5.05
CA VAL A 312 -22.31 7.08 -5.30
C VAL A 312 -20.95 7.48 -5.84
N MET A 313 -20.91 8.19 -6.98
CA MET A 313 -19.65 8.59 -7.60
C MET A 313 -19.31 10.04 -7.31
N GLU A 314 -18.05 10.28 -7.04
CA GLU A 314 -17.46 11.61 -6.87
C GLU A 314 -16.27 11.77 -7.81
N THR A 315 -15.96 13.02 -8.17
CA THR A 315 -14.79 13.35 -8.99
C THR A 315 -13.69 13.89 -8.10
N MET A 316 -12.56 13.21 -8.08
CA MET A 316 -11.36 13.64 -7.39
C MET A 316 -10.70 14.83 -8.12
N PRO A 317 -10.01 15.72 -7.40
CA PRO A 317 -9.30 16.85 -8.01
C PRO A 317 -8.21 16.44 -9.00
N SER A 318 -7.66 15.23 -8.87
CA SER A 318 -6.63 14.69 -9.76
C SER A 318 -6.86 13.21 -10.04
N ALA A 319 -6.54 12.81 -11.28
CA ALA A 319 -6.47 11.41 -11.68
C ALA A 319 -5.25 10.73 -11.05
N ARG A 320 -5.39 9.49 -10.59
CA ARG A 320 -4.30 8.72 -9.98
C ARG A 320 -4.51 7.22 -10.14
N VAL A 321 -3.40 6.51 -10.31
CA VAL A 321 -3.28 5.04 -10.29
C VAL A 321 -2.02 4.71 -9.50
N MET A 322 -1.97 3.56 -8.80
CA MET A 322 -0.87 3.22 -7.88
C MET A 322 -0.70 4.25 -6.75
N GLY A 323 -1.81 4.83 -6.28
CA GLY A 323 -1.79 5.76 -5.15
C GLY A 323 -2.19 5.07 -3.85
N ASP A 324 -1.51 5.41 -2.76
CA ASP A 324 -1.87 4.97 -1.41
C ASP A 324 -2.87 5.92 -0.75
N MET A 325 -3.71 5.38 0.14
CA MET A 325 -4.72 6.13 0.88
C MET A 325 -4.71 5.74 2.35
N CYS A 326 -4.52 6.71 3.24
CA CYS A 326 -4.59 6.52 4.69
C CYS A 326 -5.81 7.25 5.26
N CYS A 327 -6.56 6.57 6.12
CA CYS A 327 -7.62 7.20 6.91
C CYS A 327 -7.01 7.88 8.13
N TYR A 328 -7.24 9.18 8.27
CA TYR A 328 -6.91 9.92 9.49
C TYR A 328 -8.16 10.06 10.35
N GLN A 329 -8.04 9.78 11.65
CA GLN A 329 -9.08 10.15 12.60
C GLN A 329 -9.03 11.67 12.79
N MET A 330 -9.98 12.39 12.18
CA MET A 330 -10.26 13.75 12.60
C MET A 330 -11.12 13.68 13.85
N GLU A 331 -10.56 14.03 15.01
CA GLU A 331 -11.36 14.49 16.14
C GLU A 331 -11.99 15.85 15.78
N MET A 332 -13.05 15.83 14.97
CA MET A 332 -13.94 16.97 14.90
C MET A 332 -14.86 16.92 16.13
N TYR A 333 -14.65 17.84 17.07
CA TYR A 333 -15.59 18.13 18.14
C TYR A 333 -16.95 18.54 17.53
N SER A 334 -17.89 17.61 17.36
CA SER A 334 -19.33 17.91 17.32
C SER A 334 -20.21 16.65 17.39
N SER A 335 -20.95 16.55 18.49
CA SER A 335 -22.28 15.91 18.65
C SER A 335 -22.53 14.47 18.13
N SER A 336 -22.50 13.53 19.08
CA SER A 336 -23.53 12.48 19.33
C SER A 336 -24.01 11.52 18.22
N THR A 337 -23.36 11.41 17.06
CA THR A 337 -23.62 10.31 16.12
C THR A 337 -22.35 9.52 15.90
N GLY A 338 -22.38 8.21 16.17
CA GLY A 338 -21.24 7.30 16.01
C GLY A 338 -20.58 7.47 14.64
N HIS A 339 -19.25 7.52 14.63
CA HIS A 339 -18.47 7.74 13.41
C HIS A 339 -18.62 6.55 12.45
N PRO A 340 -18.87 6.78 11.15
CA PRO A 340 -18.85 5.71 10.16
C PRO A 340 -17.43 5.14 10.05
N GLN A 341 -17.33 3.80 10.03
CA GLN A 341 -16.08 3.14 9.64
C GLN A 341 -15.94 3.24 8.13
N VAL A 342 -14.91 3.97 7.68
CA VAL A 342 -14.58 4.10 6.25
C VAL A 342 -13.46 3.12 5.92
N LEU A 343 -13.73 2.22 4.98
CA LEU A 343 -12.76 1.29 4.42
C LEU A 343 -12.27 1.83 3.08
N LEU A 344 -10.95 1.83 2.86
CA LEU A 344 -10.32 2.53 1.74
C LEU A 344 -9.65 1.55 0.78
N GLY A 345 -10.04 1.58 -0.49
CA GLY A 345 -9.31 0.93 -1.59
C GLY A 345 -8.74 1.95 -2.57
N GLY A 346 -7.42 2.00 -2.72
CA GLY A 346 -6.75 2.70 -3.82
C GLY A 346 -6.52 1.73 -4.98
N ILE A 347 -6.83 2.15 -6.22
CA ILE A 347 -6.56 1.38 -7.45
C ILE A 347 -5.34 1.96 -8.16
#